data_AF-A0AAE3HDZ6-F1
#
_entry.id   AF-A0AAE3HDZ6-F1
#
_cell.length_a   1.000
_cell.length_b   1.000
_cell.length_c   1.000
_cell.angle_alpha   90.00
_cell.angle_beta   90.00
_cell.angle_gamma   90.00
#
_symmetry.space_group_name_H-M   'P 1'
#
loop_
_entity.id
_entity.type
_entity.pdbx_description
1 polymer ?
#
loop_
_entity_poly.entity_id
_entity_poly.type
_entity_poly.pdbx_seq_one_letter_code
_entity_poly.pdbx_strand_id
1 'polypeptide(L)'
;MKVIIIGGGQGGSSILKTLKKMRDIEIVGIVDVDENAPGIRLARDLGISHSDSIREMLAEKVDLIIEVTGSHKVTEEINLHNIHHAEIIRSTAAKVMTILVGNEEELTNQLEVQMNEIRNIGQVTEQSVAKMHDSIEQTTALSNKLNQFADITLQHVQETDQIIKFINKITRQTNVLGLNASIEAARAGEHGKGFAIVAKEVQKLAANSEEFTKKITEILGKISEEVFSIHKEVDQLNDISQNQHEVGLELERATKELATSLK
;
A
#
# COMPACT_ATOMS: atom_id res chain seq x y z
N MET A 1 -36.39 26.59 21.12
CA MET A 1 -37.42 25.72 21.74
C MET A 1 -36.99 25.37 23.15
N LYS A 2 -37.83 25.66 24.15
CA LYS A 2 -37.57 25.40 25.57
C LYS A 2 -38.05 24.01 25.96
N VAL A 3 -37.13 23.19 26.48
CA VAL A 3 -37.37 21.77 26.76
C VAL A 3 -37.12 21.43 28.22
N ILE A 4 -38.01 20.66 28.83
CA ILE A 4 -37.78 19.97 30.11
C ILE A 4 -37.67 18.48 29.88
N ILE A 5 -36.73 17.83 30.57
CA ILE A 5 -36.59 16.38 30.59
C ILE A 5 -37.05 15.86 31.97
N ILE A 6 -37.99 14.93 31.99
CA ILE A 6 -38.49 14.29 33.21
C ILE A 6 -38.00 12.84 33.23
N GLY A 7 -37.18 12.52 34.21
CA GLY A 7 -36.38 11.30 34.31
C GLY A 7 -34.92 11.59 33.96
N GLY A 8 -34.04 11.58 34.95
CA GLY A 8 -32.60 11.77 34.89
C GLY A 8 -31.80 10.46 34.91
N GLY A 9 -32.43 9.31 34.73
CA GLY A 9 -31.73 8.03 34.46
C GLY A 9 -30.87 8.07 33.19
N GLN A 10 -30.36 6.92 32.76
CA GLN A 10 -29.46 6.83 31.60
C GLN A 10 -30.06 7.44 30.32
N GLY A 11 -31.32 7.13 30.01
CA GLY A 11 -31.99 7.68 28.82
C GLY A 11 -32.17 9.20 28.87
N GLY A 12 -32.54 9.74 30.03
CA GLY A 12 -32.66 11.18 30.23
C GLY A 12 -31.32 11.90 30.11
N SER A 13 -30.26 11.31 30.66
CA SER A 13 -28.89 11.82 30.52
C SER A 13 -28.41 11.82 29.07
N SER A 14 -28.70 10.77 28.29
CA SER A 14 -28.34 10.70 26.87
C SER A 14 -29.08 11.75 26.03
N ILE A 15 -30.39 11.93 26.28
CA ILE A 15 -31.20 12.96 25.63
C ILE A 15 -30.67 14.35 26.01
N LEU A 16 -30.39 14.60 27.29
CA LEU A 16 -29.82 15.86 27.80
C LEU A 16 -28.51 16.21 27.07
N LYS A 17 -27.56 15.26 27.02
CA LYS A 17 -26.25 15.43 26.36
C LYS A 17 -26.41 15.79 24.87
N THR A 18 -27.37 15.17 24.19
CA THR A 18 -27.57 15.33 22.74
C THR A 18 -28.26 16.65 22.43
N LEU A 19 -29.37 16.94 23.10
CA LEU A 19 -30.12 18.18 22.89
C LEU A 19 -29.27 19.42 23.22
N LYS A 20 -28.36 19.33 24.20
CA LYS A 20 -27.47 20.45 24.56
C LYS A 20 -26.53 20.86 23.43
N LYS A 21 -26.20 19.96 22.51
CA LYS A 21 -25.35 20.26 21.33
C LYS A 21 -26.11 21.04 20.24
N MET A 22 -27.44 21.05 20.29
CA MET A 22 -28.28 21.70 19.28
C MET A 22 -28.45 23.19 19.60
N ARG A 23 -28.21 24.06 18.61
CA ARG A 23 -28.24 25.53 18.81
C ARG A 23 -29.64 26.08 19.07
N ASP A 24 -30.67 25.41 18.56
CA ASP A 24 -32.06 25.89 18.61
C ASP A 24 -32.86 25.36 19.81
N ILE A 25 -32.20 24.62 20.71
CA ILE A 25 -32.82 24.00 21.89
C ILE A 25 -32.23 24.60 23.16
N GLU A 26 -33.12 25.15 23.99
CA GLU A 26 -32.81 25.62 25.34
C GLU A 26 -33.34 24.58 26.32
N ILE A 27 -32.43 23.90 27.02
CA ILE A 27 -32.82 22.95 28.06
C ILE A 27 -33.05 23.74 29.34
N VAL A 28 -34.32 23.88 29.71
CA VAL A 28 -34.76 24.64 30.87
C VAL A 28 -34.43 23.91 32.16
N GLY A 29 -34.62 22.58 32.17
CA GLY A 29 -34.17 21.77 33.29
C GLY A 29 -34.41 20.28 33.12
N ILE A 30 -33.85 19.52 34.06
CA ILE A 30 -34.06 18.07 34.18
C ILE A 30 -34.59 17.72 35.57
N VAL A 31 -35.53 16.79 35.64
CA VAL A 31 -36.18 16.39 36.89
C VAL A 31 -35.96 14.91 37.15
N ASP A 32 -35.50 14.54 38.33
CA ASP A 32 -35.46 13.16 38.80
C ASP A 32 -35.52 13.13 40.32
N VAL A 33 -36.28 12.20 40.88
CA VAL A 33 -36.40 12.01 42.34
C VAL A 33 -35.09 11.56 42.98
N ASP A 34 -34.19 10.95 42.21
CA ASP A 34 -32.82 10.64 42.63
C ASP A 34 -31.88 11.79 42.27
N GLU A 35 -31.47 12.59 43.26
CA GLU A 35 -30.48 13.67 43.08
C GLU A 35 -29.11 13.18 42.58
N ASN A 36 -28.84 11.86 42.69
CA ASN A 36 -27.65 11.21 42.17
C ASN A 36 -27.91 10.54 40.81
N ALA A 37 -29.04 10.78 40.16
CA ALA A 37 -29.27 10.24 38.83
C ALA A 37 -28.21 10.79 37.83
N PRO A 38 -27.77 10.00 36.84
CA PRO A 38 -26.75 10.41 35.87
C PRO A 38 -27.02 11.75 35.18
N GLY A 39 -28.27 11.97 34.77
CA GLY A 39 -28.73 13.21 34.12
C GLY A 39 -28.73 14.41 35.05
N ILE A 40 -28.99 14.22 36.35
CA ILE A 40 -28.93 15.31 37.35
C ILE A 40 -27.47 15.75 37.57
N ARG A 41 -26.53 14.79 37.71
CA ARG A 41 -25.10 15.10 37.77
C ARG A 41 -24.63 15.84 36.52
N LEU A 42 -25.00 15.34 35.34
CA LEU A 42 -24.65 15.97 34.07
C LEU A 42 -25.24 17.39 33.96
N ALA A 43 -26.48 17.61 34.39
CA ALA A 43 -27.07 18.94 34.40
C ALA A 43 -26.31 19.91 35.32
N ARG A 44 -25.87 19.45 36.50
CA ARG A 44 -25.04 20.24 37.41
C ARG A 44 -23.71 20.65 36.77
N ASP A 45 -23.04 19.71 36.11
CA ASP A 45 -21.77 19.96 35.41
C ASP A 45 -21.94 20.96 34.25
N LEU A 46 -23.10 20.92 33.59
CA LEU A 46 -23.45 21.80 32.48
C LEU A 46 -24.11 23.13 32.90
N GLY A 47 -24.34 23.35 34.19
CA GLY A 47 -25.02 24.53 34.72
C GLY A 47 -26.51 24.63 34.32
N ILE A 48 -27.17 23.50 34.09
CA ILE A 48 -28.59 23.39 33.75
C ILE A 48 -29.40 23.20 35.03
N SER A 49 -30.55 23.87 35.13
CA SER A 49 -31.44 23.74 36.29
C SER A 49 -31.91 22.30 36.48
N HIS A 50 -32.02 21.87 37.72
CA HIS A 50 -32.49 20.54 38.08
C HIS A 50 -33.34 20.61 39.35
N SER A 51 -34.26 19.67 39.50
CA SER A 51 -35.12 19.54 40.69
C SER A 51 -35.48 18.06 40.90
N ASP A 52 -35.84 17.70 42.11
CA ASP A 52 -36.47 16.42 42.44
C ASP A 52 -37.99 16.44 42.24
N SER A 53 -38.54 17.63 42.00
CA SER A 53 -39.97 17.91 41.93
C SER A 53 -40.37 18.40 40.53
N ILE A 54 -41.25 17.64 39.87
CA ILE A 54 -41.80 18.01 38.56
C ILE A 54 -42.52 19.36 38.67
N ARG A 55 -43.28 19.56 39.76
CA ARG A 55 -44.09 20.76 39.98
C ARG A 55 -43.28 22.06 39.97
N GLU A 56 -42.07 22.04 40.52
CA GLU A 56 -41.19 23.22 40.56
C GLU A 56 -40.74 23.63 39.16
N MET A 57 -40.39 22.66 38.32
CA MET A 57 -39.90 22.90 36.97
C MET A 57 -41.03 23.26 35.99
N LEU A 58 -42.24 22.77 36.24
CA LEU A 58 -43.43 23.11 35.42
C LEU A 58 -43.97 24.52 35.65
N ALA A 59 -43.45 25.27 36.63
CA ALA A 59 -43.79 26.68 36.82
C ALA A 59 -43.19 27.58 35.73
N GLU A 60 -42.17 27.09 35.01
CA GLU A 60 -41.53 27.80 33.91
C GLU A 60 -42.28 27.60 32.59
N LYS A 61 -42.25 28.63 31.72
CA LYS A 61 -42.85 28.54 30.39
C LYS A 61 -41.96 27.70 29.47
N VAL A 62 -42.44 26.53 29.09
CA VAL A 62 -41.74 25.59 28.21
C VAL A 62 -42.57 25.19 27.00
N ASP A 63 -41.89 24.83 25.92
CA ASP A 63 -42.52 24.43 24.65
C ASP A 63 -42.68 22.91 24.54
N LEU A 64 -41.79 22.14 25.17
CA LEU A 64 -41.75 20.67 25.06
C LEU A 64 -41.35 20.01 26.38
N ILE A 65 -42.03 18.94 26.76
CA ILE A 65 -41.71 18.09 27.89
C ILE A 65 -41.41 16.68 27.41
N ILE A 66 -40.25 16.14 27.77
CA ILE A 66 -39.83 14.79 27.41
C ILE A 66 -39.90 13.92 28.67
N GLU A 67 -40.89 13.05 28.74
CA GLU A 67 -41.08 12.09 29.82
C GLU A 67 -40.35 10.79 29.49
N VAL A 68 -39.25 10.52 30.20
CA VAL A 68 -38.35 9.38 29.95
C VAL A 68 -38.51 8.27 31.01
N THR A 69 -39.28 8.52 32.07
CA THR A 69 -39.39 7.61 33.23
C THR A 69 -40.13 6.31 32.93
N GLY A 70 -41.09 6.31 31.99
CA GLY A 70 -41.99 5.18 31.78
C GLY A 70 -43.05 5.01 32.87
N SER A 71 -43.13 5.96 33.82
CA SER A 71 -44.01 5.84 34.98
C SER A 71 -45.41 6.38 34.67
N HIS A 72 -46.43 5.54 34.89
CA HIS A 72 -47.83 5.97 34.78
C HIS A 72 -48.14 7.11 35.76
N LYS A 73 -47.53 7.10 36.95
CA LYS A 73 -47.70 8.17 37.96
C LYS A 73 -47.19 9.51 37.45
N VAL A 74 -46.01 9.53 36.82
CA VAL A 74 -45.43 10.73 36.23
C VAL A 74 -46.29 11.23 35.07
N THR A 75 -46.81 10.31 34.25
CA THR A 75 -47.74 10.64 33.15
C THR A 75 -49.02 11.31 33.66
N GLU A 76 -49.63 10.77 34.73
CA GLU A 76 -50.79 11.36 35.39
C GLU A 76 -50.46 12.72 36.00
N GLU A 77 -49.32 12.84 36.67
CA GLU A 77 -48.89 14.09 37.30
C GLU A 77 -48.71 15.21 36.28
N ILE A 78 -48.08 14.94 35.12
CA ILE A 78 -47.98 15.91 34.03
C ILE A 78 -49.37 16.33 33.51
N ASN A 79 -50.31 15.39 33.40
CA ASN A 79 -51.68 15.67 32.93
C ASN A 79 -52.47 16.51 33.93
N LEU A 80 -52.33 16.25 35.23
CA LEU A 80 -53.03 16.99 36.29
C LEU A 80 -52.63 18.47 36.33
N HIS A 81 -51.40 18.81 35.93
CA HIS A 81 -50.92 20.18 35.88
C HIS A 81 -51.42 20.97 34.66
N ASN A 82 -52.17 20.33 33.75
CA ASN A 82 -52.94 20.96 32.67
C ASN A 82 -52.12 21.98 31.83
N ILE A 83 -50.93 21.56 31.40
CA ILE A 83 -49.95 22.40 30.72
C ILE A 83 -50.38 22.59 29.25
N HIS A 84 -51.28 23.53 29.01
CA HIS A 84 -51.85 23.77 27.66
C HIS A 84 -50.86 24.35 26.63
N HIS A 85 -49.66 24.75 27.05
CA HIS A 85 -48.71 25.48 26.22
C HIS A 85 -47.49 24.65 25.79
N ALA A 86 -47.34 23.42 26.30
CA ALA A 86 -46.20 22.55 26.02
C ALA A 86 -46.65 21.26 25.32
N GLU A 87 -45.95 20.85 24.28
CA GLU A 87 -46.09 19.51 23.72
C GLU A 87 -45.44 18.48 24.65
N ILE A 88 -45.96 17.25 24.67
CA ILE A 88 -45.45 16.19 25.55
C ILE A 88 -45.02 14.99 24.72
N ILE A 89 -43.74 14.64 24.80
CA ILE A 89 -43.24 13.35 24.34
C ILE A 89 -43.31 12.36 25.49
N ARG A 90 -44.19 11.36 25.34
CA ARG A 90 -44.38 10.27 26.32
C ARG A 90 -43.26 9.24 26.25
N SER A 91 -43.14 8.44 27.31
CA SER A 91 -42.16 7.37 27.46
C SER A 91 -41.96 6.45 26.26
N THR A 92 -43.00 6.05 25.53
CA THR A 92 -42.82 5.21 24.32
C THR A 92 -41.99 5.93 23.26
N ALA A 93 -42.30 7.18 22.96
CA ALA A 93 -41.55 7.99 21.99
C ALA A 93 -40.19 8.43 22.56
N ALA A 94 -40.10 8.72 23.87
CA ALA A 94 -38.83 9.00 24.54
C ALA A 94 -37.88 7.80 24.55
N LYS A 95 -38.41 6.58 24.64
CA LYS A 95 -37.63 5.34 24.53
C LYS A 95 -37.06 5.17 23.12
N VAL A 96 -37.85 5.46 22.08
CA VAL A 96 -37.35 5.49 20.69
C VAL A 96 -36.24 6.54 20.55
N MET A 97 -36.42 7.75 21.08
CA MET A 97 -35.38 8.78 21.08
C MET A 97 -34.10 8.33 21.79
N THR A 98 -34.22 7.65 22.94
CA THR A 98 -33.06 7.13 23.67
C THR A 98 -32.27 6.11 22.83
N ILE A 99 -32.97 5.21 22.12
CA ILE A 99 -32.33 4.23 21.22
C ILE A 99 -31.63 4.95 20.06
N LEU A 100 -32.29 5.94 19.44
CA LEU A 100 -31.72 6.72 18.34
C LEU A 100 -30.45 7.46 18.76
N VAL A 101 -30.47 8.10 19.93
CA VAL A 101 -29.31 8.80 20.50
C VAL A 101 -28.17 7.82 20.80
N GLY A 102 -28.46 6.66 21.38
CA GLY A 102 -27.45 5.64 21.63
C GLY A 102 -26.79 5.14 20.34
N ASN A 103 -27.59 4.90 19.31
CA ASN A 103 -27.10 4.49 17.99
C ASN A 103 -26.28 5.60 17.30
N GLU A 104 -26.63 6.88 17.48
CA GLU A 104 -25.85 8.02 17.00
C GLU A 104 -24.47 8.10 17.67
N GLU A 105 -24.41 7.91 18.99
CA GLU A 105 -23.15 7.92 19.74
C GLU A 105 -22.25 6.73 19.33
N GLU A 106 -22.83 5.54 19.16
CA GLU A 106 -22.11 4.37 18.65
C GLU A 106 -21.57 4.62 17.24
N LEU A 107 -22.40 5.13 16.33
CA LEU A 107 -21.99 5.45 14.96
C LEU A 107 -20.88 6.50 14.93
N THR A 108 -20.94 7.51 15.79
CA THR A 108 -19.90 8.54 15.91
C THR A 108 -18.56 7.94 16.35
N ASN A 109 -18.58 7.06 17.36
CA ASN A 109 -17.37 6.38 17.82
C ASN A 109 -16.79 5.46 16.74
N GLN A 110 -17.64 4.73 16.01
CA GLN A 110 -17.21 3.89 14.88
C GLN A 110 -16.57 4.73 13.77
N LEU A 111 -17.17 5.88 13.43
CA LEU A 111 -16.60 6.81 12.45
C LEU A 111 -15.25 7.36 12.90
N GLU A 112 -15.07 7.67 14.18
CA GLU A 112 -13.79 8.16 14.71
C GLU A 112 -12.67 7.10 14.60
N VAL A 113 -12.99 5.85 14.92
CA VAL A 113 -12.05 4.73 14.74
C VAL A 113 -11.69 4.55 13.26
N GLN A 114 -12.68 4.51 12.37
CA GLN A 114 -12.45 4.39 10.93
C GLN A 114 -11.61 5.55 10.37
N MET A 115 -11.86 6.79 10.83
CA MET A 115 -11.07 7.96 10.40
C MET A 115 -9.59 7.82 10.79
N ASN A 116 -9.30 7.30 11.98
CA ASN A 116 -7.93 7.06 12.42
C ASN A 116 -7.26 5.93 11.61
N GLU A 117 -8.00 4.87 11.29
CA GLU A 117 -7.50 3.81 10.40
C GLU A 117 -7.19 4.34 9.00
N ILE A 118 -8.06 5.16 8.42
CA ILE A 118 -7.86 5.77 7.10
C ILE A 118 -6.61 6.68 7.11
N ARG A 119 -6.39 7.46 8.18
CA ARG A 119 -5.17 8.29 8.33
C ARG A 119 -3.90 7.43 8.35
N ASN A 120 -3.93 6.33 9.11
CA ASN A 120 -2.79 5.40 9.17
C ASN A 120 -2.54 4.75 7.80
N ILE A 121 -3.58 4.35 7.09
CA ILE A 121 -3.48 3.83 5.72
C ILE A 121 -2.83 4.87 4.81
N GLY A 122 -3.29 6.13 4.84
CA GLY A 122 -2.71 7.22 4.06
C GLY A 122 -1.20 7.38 4.28
N GLN A 123 -0.76 7.40 5.55
CA GLN A 123 0.66 7.50 5.90
C GLN A 123 1.50 6.31 5.41
N VAL A 124 0.98 5.08 5.58
CA VAL A 124 1.66 3.87 5.10
C VAL A 124 1.76 3.88 3.57
N THR A 125 0.71 4.34 2.89
CA THR A 125 0.70 4.46 1.43
C THR A 125 1.72 5.50 0.96
N GLU A 126 1.80 6.67 1.58
CA GLU A 126 2.82 7.69 1.26
C GLU A 126 4.24 7.15 1.39
N GLN A 127 4.54 6.45 2.49
CA GLN A 127 5.85 5.81 2.69
C GLN A 127 6.12 4.72 1.64
N SER A 128 5.08 3.99 1.22
CA SER A 128 5.21 2.94 0.21
C SER A 128 5.49 3.52 -1.17
N VAL A 129 4.85 4.64 -1.53
CA VAL A 129 5.14 5.38 -2.78
C VAL A 129 6.57 5.90 -2.79
N ALA A 130 7.05 6.46 -1.68
CA ALA A 130 8.44 6.91 -1.58
C ALA A 130 9.45 5.77 -1.80
N LYS A 131 9.25 4.62 -1.13
CA LYS A 131 10.08 3.42 -1.34
C LYS A 131 10.01 2.88 -2.77
N MET A 132 8.84 2.97 -3.40
CA MET A 132 8.66 2.59 -4.80
C MET A 132 9.49 3.48 -5.73
N HIS A 133 9.53 4.79 -5.48
CA HIS A 133 10.35 5.73 -6.23
C HIS A 133 11.84 5.39 -6.14
N ASP A 134 12.35 5.13 -4.94
CA ASP A 134 13.75 4.71 -4.73
C ASP A 134 14.06 3.40 -5.48
N SER A 135 13.12 2.44 -5.46
CA SER A 135 13.28 1.16 -6.14
C SER A 135 13.31 1.31 -7.67
N ILE A 136 12.49 2.23 -8.22
CA ILE A 136 12.47 2.57 -9.65
C ILE A 136 13.80 3.17 -10.09
N GLU A 137 14.35 4.09 -9.30
CA GLU A 137 15.67 4.70 -9.57
C GLU A 137 16.78 3.64 -9.57
N GLN A 138 16.80 2.76 -8.56
CA GLN A 138 17.76 1.66 -8.47
C GLN A 138 17.63 0.68 -9.64
N THR A 139 16.41 0.36 -10.05
CA THR A 139 16.13 -0.57 -11.16
C THR A 139 16.59 0.03 -12.49
N THR A 140 16.35 1.32 -12.70
CA THR A 140 16.81 2.06 -13.89
C THR A 140 18.34 2.11 -13.94
N ALA A 141 19.00 2.40 -12.81
CA ALA A 141 20.46 2.41 -12.73
C ALA A 141 21.06 1.02 -12.98
N LEU A 142 20.42 -0.04 -12.48
CA LEU A 142 20.84 -1.43 -12.72
C LEU A 142 20.67 -1.82 -14.18
N SER A 143 19.54 -1.46 -14.80
CA SER A 143 19.24 -1.72 -16.21
C SER A 143 20.29 -1.09 -17.13
N ASN A 144 20.68 0.16 -16.86
CA ASN A 144 21.75 0.84 -17.59
C ASN A 144 23.11 0.13 -17.44
N LYS A 145 23.45 -0.33 -16.23
CA LYS A 145 24.68 -1.10 -16.00
C LYS A 145 24.66 -2.43 -16.74
N LEU A 146 23.53 -3.14 -16.74
CA LEU A 146 23.38 -4.43 -17.44
C LEU A 146 23.55 -4.27 -18.95
N ASN A 147 22.94 -3.24 -19.54
CA ASN A 147 23.15 -2.92 -20.96
C ASN A 147 24.63 -2.64 -21.25
N GLN A 148 25.29 -1.83 -20.42
CA GLN A 148 26.72 -1.57 -20.58
C GLN A 148 27.57 -2.85 -20.47
N PHE A 149 27.27 -3.73 -19.51
CA PHE A 149 27.95 -5.02 -19.37
C PHE A 149 27.72 -5.94 -20.57
N ALA A 150 26.49 -5.98 -21.09
CA ALA A 150 26.13 -6.74 -22.28
C ALA A 150 26.91 -6.26 -23.51
N ASP A 151 26.96 -4.93 -23.73
CA ASP A 151 27.71 -4.32 -24.83
C ASP A 151 29.22 -4.62 -24.76
N ILE A 152 29.82 -4.46 -23.57
CA ILE A 152 31.24 -4.78 -23.35
C ILE A 152 31.51 -6.27 -23.58
N THR A 153 30.61 -7.15 -23.12
CA THR A 153 30.74 -8.60 -23.32
C THR A 153 30.69 -8.94 -24.81
N LEU A 154 29.81 -8.30 -25.57
CA LEU A 154 29.73 -8.48 -27.02
C LEU A 154 31.02 -8.02 -27.73
N GLN A 155 31.62 -6.91 -27.27
CA GLN A 155 32.93 -6.46 -27.77
C GLN A 155 34.02 -7.52 -27.51
N HIS A 156 34.11 -8.05 -26.29
CA HIS A 156 35.08 -9.12 -25.98
C HIS A 156 34.85 -10.38 -26.81
N VAL A 157 33.59 -10.75 -27.09
CA VAL A 157 33.27 -11.87 -27.98
C VAL A 157 33.81 -11.60 -29.40
N GLN A 158 33.62 -10.40 -29.94
CA GLN A 158 34.14 -10.01 -31.25
C GLN A 158 35.67 -10.02 -31.30
N GLU A 159 36.34 -9.51 -30.27
CA GLU A 159 37.81 -9.55 -30.15
C GLU A 159 38.32 -10.99 -30.10
N THR A 160 37.64 -11.86 -29.33
CA THR A 160 38.01 -13.28 -29.23
C THR A 160 37.81 -13.99 -30.57
N ASP A 161 36.73 -13.70 -31.30
CA ASP A 161 36.50 -14.23 -32.65
C ASP A 161 37.63 -13.84 -33.62
N GLN A 162 38.13 -12.60 -33.55
CA GLN A 162 39.28 -12.17 -34.35
C GLN A 162 40.56 -12.97 -34.01
N ILE A 163 40.81 -13.22 -32.72
CA ILE A 163 41.93 -14.04 -32.26
C ILE A 163 41.78 -15.48 -32.79
N ILE A 164 40.58 -16.05 -32.73
CA ILE A 164 40.30 -17.40 -33.24
C ILE A 164 40.52 -17.50 -34.75
N LYS A 165 40.10 -16.49 -35.52
CA LYS A 165 40.40 -16.40 -36.97
C LYS A 165 41.91 -16.38 -37.25
N PHE A 166 42.67 -15.66 -36.42
CA PHE A 166 44.12 -15.63 -36.53
C PHE A 166 44.78 -16.97 -36.18
N ILE A 167 44.33 -17.64 -35.11
CA ILE A 167 44.81 -18.99 -34.74
C ILE A 167 44.51 -19.98 -35.86
N ASN A 168 43.30 -19.95 -36.43
CA ASN A 168 42.93 -20.81 -37.57
C ASN A 168 43.86 -20.60 -38.78
N LYS A 169 44.25 -19.35 -39.07
CA LYS A 169 45.24 -19.04 -40.11
C LYS A 169 46.59 -19.67 -39.81
N ILE A 170 47.10 -19.54 -38.58
CA ILE A 170 48.37 -20.15 -38.14
C ILE A 170 48.28 -21.67 -38.26
N THR A 171 47.24 -22.28 -37.70
CA THR A 171 47.02 -23.72 -37.73
C THR A 171 47.02 -24.27 -39.15
N ARG A 172 46.36 -23.59 -40.09
CA ARG A 172 46.36 -23.99 -41.51
C ARG A 172 47.75 -23.89 -42.14
N GLN A 173 48.51 -22.83 -41.84
CA GLN A 173 49.89 -22.68 -42.29
C GLN A 173 50.80 -23.78 -41.71
N THR A 174 50.68 -24.07 -40.42
CA THR A 174 51.41 -25.14 -39.73
C THR A 174 51.09 -26.51 -40.32
N ASN A 175 49.82 -26.78 -40.66
CA ASN A 175 49.43 -28.02 -41.31
C ASN A 175 50.09 -28.19 -42.69
N VAL A 176 50.15 -27.12 -43.48
CA VAL A 176 50.84 -27.12 -44.79
C VAL A 176 52.35 -27.29 -44.62
N LEU A 177 52.96 -26.66 -43.62
CA LEU A 177 54.38 -26.84 -43.29
C LEU A 177 54.68 -28.30 -42.89
N GLY A 178 53.84 -28.89 -42.04
CA GLY A 178 53.93 -30.30 -41.68
C GLY A 178 53.79 -31.23 -42.89
N LEU A 179 52.88 -30.92 -43.81
CA LEU A 179 52.72 -31.66 -45.06
C LEU A 179 53.97 -31.60 -45.94
N ASN A 180 54.51 -30.40 -46.14
CA ASN A 180 55.74 -30.23 -46.93
C ASN A 180 56.92 -30.98 -46.29
N ALA A 181 57.04 -30.95 -44.97
CA ALA A 181 58.05 -31.71 -44.24
C ALA A 181 57.86 -33.23 -44.38
N SER A 182 56.62 -33.73 -44.35
CA SER A 182 56.33 -35.15 -44.60
C SER A 182 56.72 -35.58 -46.02
N ILE A 183 56.48 -34.73 -47.02
CA ILE A 183 56.86 -34.98 -48.41
C ILE A 183 58.38 -35.06 -48.55
N GLU A 184 59.11 -34.09 -47.98
CA GLU A 184 60.57 -34.07 -48.06
C GLU A 184 61.21 -35.22 -47.28
N ALA A 185 60.63 -35.58 -46.12
CA ALA A 185 61.04 -36.76 -45.36
C ALA A 185 60.85 -38.06 -46.16
N ALA A 186 59.76 -38.20 -46.91
CA ALA A 186 59.56 -39.34 -47.80
C ALA A 186 60.58 -39.35 -48.95
N ARG A 187 60.93 -38.17 -49.49
CA ARG A 187 61.92 -38.01 -50.56
C ARG A 187 63.34 -38.39 -50.12
N ALA A 188 63.69 -38.14 -48.87
CA ALA A 188 64.97 -38.54 -48.27
C ALA A 188 65.09 -40.05 -47.96
N GLY A 189 64.01 -40.83 -48.19
CA GLY A 189 64.01 -42.28 -48.01
C GLY A 189 64.33 -42.71 -46.57
N GLU A 190 65.28 -43.64 -46.42
CA GLU A 190 65.67 -44.18 -45.10
C GLU A 190 66.20 -43.11 -44.13
N HIS A 191 66.87 -42.07 -44.64
CA HIS A 191 67.40 -40.98 -43.82
C HIS A 191 66.31 -40.02 -43.30
N GLY A 192 65.11 -40.04 -43.89
CA GLY A 192 64.00 -39.17 -43.53
C GLY A 192 63.02 -39.75 -42.50
N LYS A 193 63.16 -41.02 -42.08
CA LYS A 193 62.19 -41.70 -41.22
C LYS A 193 61.89 -40.96 -39.90
N GLY A 194 62.91 -40.41 -39.24
CA GLY A 194 62.74 -39.62 -38.01
C GLY A 194 61.97 -38.33 -38.25
N PHE A 195 62.28 -37.61 -39.33
CA PHE A 195 61.58 -36.38 -39.72
C PHE A 195 60.12 -36.65 -40.13
N ALA A 196 59.83 -37.79 -40.75
CA ALA A 196 58.47 -38.18 -41.11
C ALA A 196 57.56 -38.33 -39.88
N ILE A 197 58.08 -38.86 -38.76
CA ILE A 197 57.34 -38.98 -37.50
C ILE A 197 57.02 -37.60 -36.93
N VAL A 198 58.01 -36.71 -36.88
CA VAL A 198 57.83 -35.33 -36.39
C VAL A 198 56.81 -34.58 -37.25
N ALA A 199 56.91 -34.68 -38.57
CA ALA A 199 55.99 -34.02 -39.49
C ALA A 199 54.54 -34.49 -39.31
N LYS A 200 54.32 -35.78 -39.08
CA LYS A 200 52.99 -36.34 -38.78
C LYS A 200 52.44 -35.83 -37.45
N GLU A 201 53.28 -35.70 -36.42
CA GLU A 201 52.85 -35.14 -35.12
C GLU A 201 52.50 -33.64 -35.25
N VAL A 202 53.25 -32.88 -36.04
CA VAL A 202 52.93 -31.47 -36.33
C VAL A 202 51.57 -31.33 -37.04
N GLN A 203 51.28 -32.18 -38.02
CA GLN A 203 49.96 -32.20 -38.69
C GLN A 203 48.84 -32.54 -37.71
N LYS A 204 49.06 -33.52 -36.83
CA LYS A 204 48.08 -33.92 -35.81
C LYS A 204 47.81 -32.78 -34.82
N LEU A 205 48.85 -32.09 -34.35
CA LEU A 205 48.71 -30.91 -33.48
C LEU A 205 47.94 -29.78 -34.17
N ALA A 206 48.19 -29.55 -35.46
CA ALA A 206 47.43 -28.58 -36.25
C ALA A 206 45.95 -28.98 -36.36
N ALA A 207 45.65 -30.23 -36.74
CA ALA A 207 44.28 -30.72 -36.82
C ALA A 207 43.52 -30.60 -35.49
N ASN A 208 44.15 -30.97 -34.38
CA ASN A 208 43.58 -30.80 -33.04
C ASN A 208 43.32 -29.32 -32.72
N SER A 209 44.25 -28.42 -33.08
CA SER A 209 44.08 -26.98 -32.86
C SER A 209 42.90 -26.39 -33.66
N GLU A 210 42.65 -26.89 -34.86
CA GLU A 210 41.47 -26.53 -35.66
C GLU A 210 40.16 -27.03 -35.02
N GLU A 211 40.17 -28.22 -34.43
CA GLU A 211 39.01 -28.74 -33.70
C GLU A 211 38.70 -27.91 -32.44
N PHE A 212 39.73 -27.54 -31.66
CA PHE A 212 39.54 -26.72 -30.45
C PHE A 212 39.03 -25.32 -30.77
N THR A 213 39.55 -24.68 -31.82
CA THR A 213 39.08 -23.36 -32.25
C THR A 213 37.64 -23.38 -32.75
N LYS A 214 37.18 -24.46 -33.40
CA LYS A 214 35.75 -24.65 -33.71
C LYS A 214 34.90 -24.71 -32.44
N LYS A 215 35.29 -25.50 -31.44
CA LYS A 215 34.57 -25.57 -30.15
C LYS A 215 34.52 -24.21 -29.44
N ILE A 216 35.60 -23.43 -29.48
CA ILE A 216 35.59 -22.07 -28.92
C ILE A 216 34.60 -21.17 -29.68
N THR A 217 34.55 -21.27 -31.00
CA THR A 217 33.59 -20.49 -31.82
C THR A 217 32.13 -20.83 -31.46
N GLU A 218 31.83 -22.11 -31.25
CA GLU A 218 30.50 -22.54 -30.78
C GLU A 218 30.15 -21.96 -29.40
N ILE A 219 31.11 -21.91 -28.47
CA ILE A 219 30.93 -21.31 -27.14
C ILE A 219 30.69 -19.80 -27.26
N LEU A 220 31.46 -19.09 -28.10
CA LEU A 220 31.26 -17.65 -28.35
C LEU A 220 29.87 -17.35 -28.94
N GLY A 221 29.36 -18.24 -29.80
CA GLY A 221 28.00 -18.15 -30.32
C GLY A 221 26.96 -18.20 -29.20
N LYS A 222 27.08 -19.17 -28.28
CA LYS A 222 26.19 -19.28 -27.10
C LYS A 222 26.26 -18.06 -26.19
N ILE A 223 27.46 -17.54 -25.92
CA ILE A 223 27.63 -16.31 -25.13
C ILE A 223 26.92 -15.14 -25.81
N SER A 224 26.99 -15.03 -27.14
CA SER A 224 26.28 -13.97 -27.88
C SER A 224 24.75 -14.09 -27.75
N GLU A 225 24.22 -15.31 -27.80
CA GLU A 225 22.80 -15.58 -27.59
C GLU A 225 22.36 -15.22 -26.16
N GLU A 226 23.16 -15.57 -25.15
CA GLU A 226 22.92 -15.20 -23.75
C GLU A 226 22.91 -13.67 -23.57
N VAL A 227 23.84 -12.95 -24.20
CA VAL A 227 23.87 -11.47 -24.20
C VAL A 227 22.62 -10.88 -24.84
N PHE A 228 22.14 -11.44 -25.96
CA PHE A 228 20.88 -10.99 -26.57
C PHE A 228 19.68 -11.21 -25.64
N SER A 229 19.66 -12.33 -24.90
CA SER A 229 18.64 -12.57 -23.88
C SER A 229 18.70 -11.54 -22.77
N ILE A 230 19.90 -11.12 -22.33
CA ILE A 230 20.07 -10.07 -21.31
C ILE A 230 19.45 -8.75 -21.78
N HIS A 231 19.69 -8.31 -23.01
CA HIS A 231 19.08 -7.08 -23.53
C HIS A 231 17.55 -7.14 -23.48
N LYS A 232 16.96 -8.27 -23.88
CA LYS A 232 15.50 -8.46 -23.82
C LYS A 232 14.95 -8.36 -22.40
N GLU A 233 15.65 -8.96 -21.43
CA GLU A 233 15.27 -8.87 -20.00
C GLU A 233 15.39 -7.43 -19.49
N VAL A 234 16.41 -6.69 -19.94
CA VAL A 234 16.57 -5.27 -19.59
C VAL A 234 15.45 -4.40 -20.17
N ASP A 235 15.02 -4.64 -21.42
CA ASP A 235 13.88 -3.94 -22.00
C ASP A 235 12.60 -4.18 -21.19
N GLN A 236 12.36 -5.44 -20.79
CA GLN A 236 11.23 -5.78 -19.91
C GLN A 236 11.32 -5.12 -18.53
N LEU A 237 12.52 -5.02 -17.95
CA LEU A 237 12.73 -4.31 -16.68
C LEU A 237 12.40 -2.82 -16.81
N ASN A 238 12.77 -2.19 -17.92
CA ASN A 238 12.44 -0.78 -18.17
C ASN A 238 10.93 -0.56 -18.29
N ASP A 239 10.22 -1.44 -19.02
CA ASP A 239 8.75 -1.39 -19.13
C ASP A 239 8.07 -1.55 -17.77
N ILE A 240 8.54 -2.48 -16.94
CA ILE A 240 8.03 -2.68 -15.57
C ILE A 240 8.27 -1.42 -14.72
N SER A 241 9.47 -0.85 -14.80
CA SER A 241 9.83 0.35 -14.06
C SER A 241 8.97 1.56 -14.45
N GLN A 242 8.62 1.69 -15.73
CA GLN A 242 7.73 2.74 -16.22
C GLN A 242 6.29 2.54 -15.71
N ASN A 243 5.75 1.32 -15.79
CA ASN A 243 4.43 1.02 -15.26
C ASN A 243 4.35 1.27 -13.74
N GLN A 244 5.39 0.89 -12.99
CA GLN A 244 5.48 1.18 -11.55
C GLN A 244 5.48 2.68 -11.27
N HIS A 245 6.16 3.47 -12.12
CA HIS A 245 6.17 4.92 -11.97
C HIS A 245 4.78 5.53 -12.15
N GLU A 246 4.04 5.11 -13.17
CA GLU A 246 2.66 5.56 -13.43
C GLU A 246 1.73 5.22 -12.27
N VAL A 247 1.78 3.97 -11.79
CA VAL A 247 1.03 3.52 -10.62
C VAL A 247 1.39 4.35 -9.39
N GLY A 248 2.67 4.64 -9.16
CA GLY A 248 3.13 5.49 -8.06
C GLY A 248 2.51 6.89 -8.07
N LEU A 249 2.41 7.52 -9.25
CA LEU A 249 1.78 8.83 -9.41
C LEU A 249 0.27 8.81 -9.14
N GLU A 250 -0.43 7.75 -9.57
CA GLU A 250 -1.85 7.57 -9.27
C GLU A 250 -2.09 7.41 -7.76
N LEU A 251 -1.25 6.61 -7.08
CA LEU A 251 -1.31 6.44 -5.63
C LEU A 251 -1.04 7.76 -4.89
N GLU A 252 -0.05 8.54 -5.30
CA GLU A 252 0.25 9.85 -4.70
C GLU A 252 -0.94 10.82 -4.84
N ARG A 253 -1.60 10.80 -5.99
CA ARG A 253 -2.81 11.60 -6.20
C ARG A 253 -3.94 11.14 -5.26
N ALA A 254 -4.17 9.84 -5.17
CA ALA A 254 -5.22 9.27 -4.34
C ALA A 254 -5.00 9.56 -2.84
N THR A 255 -3.76 9.47 -2.35
CA THR A 255 -3.44 9.80 -0.94
C THR A 255 -3.66 11.28 -0.66
N LYS A 256 -3.31 12.17 -1.59
CA LYS A 256 -3.54 13.61 -1.45
C LYS A 256 -5.04 13.95 -1.40
N GLU A 257 -5.85 13.34 -2.27
CA GLU A 257 -7.31 13.51 -2.28
C GLU A 257 -7.94 12.98 -0.98
N LEU A 258 -7.45 11.85 -0.47
CA LEU A 258 -7.85 11.29 0.82
C LEU A 258 -7.51 12.24 1.98
N ALA A 259 -6.29 12.77 2.01
CA ALA A 259 -5.84 13.70 3.04
C ALA A 259 -6.68 14.99 3.07
N THR A 260 -7.12 15.48 1.91
CA THR A 260 -8.05 16.63 1.84
C THR A 260 -9.47 16.29 2.32
N SER A 261 -9.94 15.06 2.11
CA SER A 261 -11.28 14.63 2.53
C SER A 261 -11.41 14.41 4.05
N LEU A 262 -10.27 14.28 4.75
CA LEU A 262 -10.19 14.05 6.20
C LEU A 262 -10.03 15.36 7.01
N LYS A 263 -9.99 16.51 6.35
CA LYS A 263 -9.94 17.86 6.96
C LYS A 263 -11.33 18.46 7.06
#